data_AF-A0A6H9XRG7-F1
#
_entry.id   AF-A0A6H9XRG7-F1
#
_cell.length_a   1.000
_cell.length_b   1.000
_cell.length_c   1.000
_cell.angle_alpha   90.00
_cell.angle_beta   90.00
_cell.angle_gamma   90.00
#
_symmetry.space_group_name_H-M   'P 1'
#
loop_
_entity.id
_entity.type
_entity.pdbx_description
1 polymer ?
#
loop_
_entity_poly.entity_id
_entity_poly.type
_entity_poly.pdbx_seq_one_letter_code
_entity_poly.pdbx_strand_id
1 'polypeptide(L)'
;MDFKKTGIPQYSINDPFRKFQESLENVTTIGFGSIRGYLVLDGNNYLIGVDQNEITGEVACVEVASLFHGDTFEGIDLTNMSAESFAQELAKIGSTPVVEIDNVWWPKERMAFYVYKNTPRTVCWWGNTTDIEIQEIFSQRQEDFPA
;
A
#
# COMPACT_ATOMS: atom_id res chain seq x y z
N MET A 1 3.12 12.46 6.81
CA MET A 1 4.24 11.64 6.31
C MET A 1 4.32 11.78 4.80
N ASP A 2 5.53 11.77 4.23
CA ASP A 2 5.73 11.76 2.77
C ASP A 2 6.23 10.39 2.31
N PHE A 3 5.32 9.56 1.81
CA PHE A 3 5.62 8.23 1.29
C PHE A 3 6.33 8.30 -0.07
N LYS A 4 7.15 7.30 -0.37
CA LYS A 4 8.00 7.28 -1.57
C LYS A 4 7.80 5.99 -2.36
N LYS A 5 8.19 6.03 -3.63
CA LYS A 5 8.25 4.83 -4.49
C LYS A 5 9.21 3.75 -3.96
N THR A 6 10.11 4.13 -3.05
CA THR A 6 11.02 3.19 -2.39
C THR A 6 10.36 2.34 -1.30
N GLY A 7 9.08 2.59 -0.99
CA GLY A 7 8.32 1.85 0.02
C GLY A 7 8.05 2.67 1.28
N ILE A 8 7.67 1.96 2.34
CA ILE A 8 7.39 2.53 3.65
C ILE A 8 8.73 2.87 4.35
N PRO A 9 8.85 4.02 5.02
CA PRO A 9 10.01 4.28 5.87
C PRO A 9 10.35 3.10 6.78
N GLN A 10 11.64 2.76 6.90
CA GLN A 10 12.19 1.62 7.66
C GLN A 10 12.02 0.23 7.02
N TYR A 11 11.18 0.10 5.99
CA TYR A 11 10.94 -1.15 5.29
C TYR A 11 11.23 -1.09 3.79
N SER A 12 11.62 -2.23 3.25
CA SER A 12 11.74 -2.49 1.83
C SER A 12 10.86 -3.67 1.48
N ILE A 13 10.32 -3.67 0.27
CA ILE A 13 9.62 -4.85 -0.27
C ILE A 13 10.52 -6.10 -0.34
N ASN A 14 11.84 -5.91 -0.33
CA ASN A 14 12.82 -7.00 -0.31
C ASN A 14 13.23 -7.43 1.10
N ASP A 15 12.68 -6.81 2.15
CA ASP A 15 12.94 -7.25 3.51
C ASP A 15 12.32 -8.63 3.76
N PRO A 16 12.91 -9.47 4.64
CA PRO A 16 12.30 -10.74 4.99
C PRO A 16 10.99 -10.51 5.76
N PHE A 17 9.98 -11.34 5.50
CA PHE A 17 8.68 -11.28 6.16
C PHE A 17 8.77 -11.23 7.70
N ARG A 18 9.73 -11.99 8.27
CA ARG A 18 10.02 -12.02 9.71
C ARG A 18 10.36 -10.64 10.28
N LYS A 19 11.01 -9.76 9.52
CA LYS A 19 11.30 -8.40 9.97
C LYS A 19 10.02 -7.67 10.34
N PHE A 20 8.99 -7.73 9.49
CA PHE A 20 7.70 -7.10 9.74
C PHE A 20 6.98 -7.71 10.95
N GLN A 21 7.04 -9.03 11.11
CA GLN A 21 6.45 -9.72 12.28
C GLN A 21 7.06 -9.27 13.61
N GLU A 22 8.36 -8.98 13.63
CA GLU A 22 9.08 -8.64 14.86
C GLU A 22 9.06 -7.15 15.21
N SER A 23 8.83 -6.28 14.22
CA SER A 23 8.97 -4.82 14.39
C SER A 23 7.66 -4.03 14.34
N LEU A 24 6.58 -4.62 13.83
CA LEU A 24 5.25 -4.04 13.96
C LEU A 24 4.66 -4.30 15.36
N GLU A 25 3.88 -3.36 15.85
CA GLU A 25 3.14 -3.49 17.11
C GLU A 25 1.77 -4.16 16.89
N ASN A 26 1.29 -4.93 17.88
CA ASN A 26 -0.01 -5.60 17.85
C ASN A 26 -0.27 -6.43 16.57
N VAL A 27 0.73 -7.20 16.16
CA VAL A 27 0.65 -8.01 14.94
C VAL A 27 -0.46 -9.05 15.06
N THR A 28 -1.34 -9.07 14.06
CA THR A 28 -2.41 -10.05 13.89
C THR A 28 -2.22 -10.77 12.57
N THR A 29 -2.33 -12.09 12.57
CA THR A 29 -2.39 -12.90 11.35
C THR A 29 -3.80 -12.88 10.80
N ILE A 30 -3.96 -12.50 9.53
CA ILE A 30 -5.27 -12.35 8.87
C ILE A 30 -5.53 -13.41 7.79
N GLY A 31 -4.61 -14.37 7.63
CA GLY A 31 -4.70 -15.47 6.69
C GLY A 31 -3.39 -16.28 6.66
N PHE A 32 -3.32 -17.34 5.85
CA PHE A 32 -2.06 -18.04 5.62
C PHE A 32 -1.10 -17.12 4.85
N GLY A 33 -0.07 -16.60 5.53
CA GLY A 33 0.95 -15.74 4.91
C GLY A 33 0.68 -14.23 4.99
N SER A 34 -0.38 -13.78 5.68
CA SER A 34 -0.71 -12.35 5.76
C SER A 34 -0.77 -11.85 7.20
N ILE A 35 -0.15 -10.70 7.47
CA ILE A 35 -0.19 -10.02 8.77
C ILE A 35 -0.66 -8.57 8.64
N ARG A 36 -1.23 -8.06 9.73
CA ARG A 36 -1.43 -6.63 9.97
C ARG A 36 -0.82 -6.23 11.30
N GLY A 37 -0.24 -5.05 11.37
CA GLY A 37 0.28 -4.49 12.61
C GLY A 37 0.47 -2.98 12.50
N TYR A 38 0.78 -2.34 13.61
CA TYR A 38 0.96 -0.88 13.66
C TYR A 38 2.43 -0.51 13.59
N LEU A 39 2.72 0.54 12.84
CA LEU A 39 4.02 1.17 12.78
C LEU A 39 3.90 2.62 13.24
N VAL A 40 4.64 2.97 14.29
CA VAL A 40 4.68 4.35 14.79
C VAL A 40 5.69 5.15 13.96
N LEU A 41 5.21 6.13 13.19
CA LEU A 41 6.04 7.07 12.42
C LEU A 41 5.58 8.49 12.67
N ASP A 42 6.51 9.38 13.01
CA ASP A 42 6.25 10.81 13.25
C ASP A 42 5.06 11.09 14.19
N GLY A 43 4.86 10.22 15.18
CA GLY A 43 3.77 10.33 16.17
C GLY A 43 2.41 9.79 15.72
N ASN A 44 2.31 9.23 14.51
CA ASN A 44 1.12 8.57 13.98
C ASN A 44 1.28 7.04 13.99
N ASN A 45 0.17 6.33 14.20
CA ASN A 45 0.13 4.86 14.18
C ASN A 45 -0.42 4.37 12.83
N TYR A 46 0.48 4.07 11.90
CA TYR A 46 0.13 3.57 10.58
C TYR A 46 -0.21 2.07 10.65
N LEU A 47 -1.38 1.69 10.17
CA LEU A 47 -1.73 0.28 9.99
C LEU A 47 -1.03 -0.25 8.74
N ILE A 48 -0.13 -1.22 8.94
CA ILE A 48 0.64 -1.87 7.89
C ILE A 48 0.08 -3.26 7.63
N GLY A 49 -0.22 -3.58 6.37
CA GLY A 49 -0.52 -4.92 5.90
C GLY A 49 0.69 -5.50 5.17
N VAL A 50 0.97 -6.79 5.37
CA VAL A 50 2.06 -7.48 4.67
C VAL A 50 1.60 -8.86 4.25
N ASP A 51 1.83 -9.18 2.98
CA ASP A 51 1.55 -10.47 2.39
C ASP A 51 2.84 -11.18 2.05
N GLN A 52 2.83 -12.49 2.24
CA GLN A 52 3.89 -13.39 1.89
C GLN A 52 3.43 -14.28 0.73
N ASN A 53 4.30 -14.51 -0.24
CA ASN A 53 4.09 -15.56 -1.23
C ASN A 53 4.23 -16.93 -0.53
N GLU A 54 3.20 -17.77 -0.61
CA GLU A 54 3.17 -19.06 0.10
C GLU A 54 4.25 -20.05 -0.37
N ILE A 55 4.71 -19.94 -1.62
CA ILE A 55 5.68 -20.86 -2.21
C ILE A 55 7.11 -20.43 -1.86
N THR A 56 7.42 -19.15 -2.07
CA THR A 56 8.79 -18.64 -1.89
C THR A 56 9.08 -18.16 -0.47
N GLY A 57 8.04 -17.82 0.29
CA GLY A 57 8.19 -17.18 1.59
C GLY A 57 8.65 -15.71 1.50
N GLU A 58 8.75 -15.14 0.31
CA GLU A 58 9.12 -13.73 0.11
C GLU A 58 7.91 -12.83 0.33
N VAL A 59 8.15 -11.55 0.62
CA VAL A 59 7.07 -10.57 0.73
C VAL A 59 6.47 -10.32 -0.65
N ALA A 60 5.17 -10.60 -0.77
CA ALA A 60 4.42 -10.41 -1.99
C ALA A 60 4.02 -8.94 -2.18
N CYS A 61 3.46 -8.33 -1.14
CA CYS A 61 3.15 -6.91 -1.11
C CYS A 61 3.15 -6.35 0.31
N VAL A 62 3.31 -5.03 0.40
CA VAL A 62 3.21 -4.26 1.63
C VAL A 62 2.19 -3.15 1.41
N GLU A 63 1.40 -2.86 2.42
CA GLU A 63 0.27 -1.95 2.38
C GLU A 63 0.31 -0.97 3.55
N VAL A 64 0.05 0.32 3.30
CA VAL A 64 -0.30 1.32 4.33
C VAL A 64 -1.80 1.53 4.28
N ALA A 65 -2.52 0.87 5.17
CA ALA A 65 -3.98 0.79 5.23
C ALA A 65 -4.66 1.98 5.94
N SER A 66 -3.89 2.79 6.69
CA SER A 66 -4.43 3.96 7.39
C SER A 66 -3.56 5.18 7.09
N LEU A 67 -4.04 6.00 6.16
CA LEU A 67 -3.47 7.31 5.85
C LEU A 67 -4.12 8.41 6.70
N PHE A 68 -3.34 9.42 7.06
CA PHE A 68 -3.78 10.58 7.82
C PHE A 68 -3.90 11.81 6.91
N HIS A 69 -4.70 12.78 7.33
CA HIS A 69 -4.78 14.06 6.63
C HIS A 69 -3.39 14.74 6.61
N GLY A 70 -3.00 15.23 5.43
CA GLY A 70 -1.68 15.81 5.20
C GLY A 70 -0.59 14.79 4.87
N ASP A 71 -0.92 13.49 4.78
CA ASP A 71 0.00 12.53 4.18
C ASP A 71 0.11 12.75 2.68
N THR A 72 1.34 12.62 2.19
CA THR A 72 1.69 12.79 0.78
C THR A 72 2.36 11.54 0.24
N PHE A 73 2.34 11.40 -1.08
CA PHE A 73 3.13 10.45 -1.82
C PHE A 73 3.96 11.17 -2.87
N GLU A 74 5.28 11.11 -2.77
CA GLU A 74 6.19 11.89 -3.63
C GLU A 74 5.88 13.40 -3.63
N GLY A 75 5.42 13.92 -2.48
CA GLY A 75 4.96 15.31 -2.32
C GLY A 75 3.56 15.60 -2.85
N ILE A 76 2.83 14.60 -3.39
CA ILE A 76 1.45 14.71 -3.86
C ILE A 76 0.50 14.37 -2.72
N ASP A 77 -0.50 15.21 -2.43
CA ASP A 77 -1.47 14.97 -1.35
C ASP A 77 -2.36 13.73 -1.62
N LEU A 78 -2.45 12.81 -0.67
CA LEU A 78 -3.21 11.56 -0.81
C LEU A 78 -4.69 11.70 -0.39
N THR A 79 -5.04 12.71 0.41
CA THR A 79 -6.34 12.75 1.11
C THR A 79 -7.22 13.94 0.74
N ASN A 80 -6.70 14.89 -0.04
CA ASN A 80 -7.41 16.11 -0.43
C ASN A 80 -7.73 16.22 -1.93
N MET A 81 -7.55 15.15 -2.71
CA MET A 81 -7.80 15.18 -4.16
C MET A 81 -8.54 13.95 -4.68
N SER A 82 -9.11 14.09 -5.88
CA SER A 82 -9.80 13.00 -6.57
C SER A 82 -8.83 11.94 -7.08
N ALA A 83 -9.31 10.72 -7.34
CA ALA A 83 -8.50 9.67 -7.95
C ALA A 83 -7.95 10.07 -9.33
N GLU A 84 -8.75 10.76 -10.14
CA GLU A 84 -8.30 11.24 -11.45
C GLU A 84 -7.24 12.33 -11.33
N SER A 85 -7.42 13.27 -10.41
CA SER A 85 -6.45 14.35 -10.16
C SER A 85 -5.13 13.76 -9.65
N PHE A 86 -5.22 12.80 -8.74
CA PHE A 86 -4.08 12.08 -8.22
C PHE A 86 -3.33 11.32 -9.31
N ALA A 87 -4.04 10.58 -10.17
CA ALA A 87 -3.44 9.88 -11.30
C ALA A 87 -2.74 10.82 -12.30
N GLN A 88 -3.28 12.02 -12.52
CA GLN A 88 -2.64 13.05 -13.34
C GLN A 88 -1.33 13.55 -12.73
N GLU A 89 -1.28 13.74 -11.41
CA GLU A 89 -0.03 14.11 -10.72
C GLU A 89 1.01 12.96 -10.78
N LEU A 90 0.59 11.71 -10.55
CA LEU A 90 1.45 10.54 -10.68
C LEU A 90 2.07 10.44 -12.09
N ALA A 91 1.27 10.69 -13.14
CA ALA A 91 1.73 10.64 -14.52
C ALA A 91 2.85 11.68 -14.84
N LYS A 92 3.04 12.70 -14.01
CA LYS A 92 4.15 13.67 -14.16
C LYS A 92 5.48 13.12 -13.64
N ILE A 93 5.46 12.10 -12.78
CA ILE A 93 6.63 11.58 -12.07
C ILE A 93 6.93 10.10 -12.37
N GLY A 94 6.22 9.51 -13.32
CA GLY A 94 6.43 8.14 -13.77
C GLY A 94 5.54 7.81 -14.96
N SER A 95 5.13 6.54 -15.08
CA SER A 95 4.25 6.08 -16.15
C SER A 95 2.82 6.60 -15.98
N THR A 96 1.96 6.40 -16.98
CA THR A 96 0.54 6.76 -16.87
C THR A 96 -0.20 5.71 -16.03
N PRO A 97 -0.78 6.07 -14.87
CA PRO A 97 -1.62 5.17 -14.10
C PRO A 97 -2.94 4.87 -14.82
N VAL A 98 -3.58 3.77 -14.45
CA VAL A 98 -4.93 3.39 -14.85
C VAL A 98 -5.87 3.73 -13.70
N VAL A 99 -6.90 4.53 -13.96
CA VAL A 99 -7.94 4.84 -12.97
C VAL A 99 -9.08 3.84 -13.15
N GLU A 100 -9.37 3.12 -12.09
CA GLU A 100 -10.49 2.19 -11.96
C GLU A 100 -11.48 2.73 -10.91
N ILE A 101 -12.63 2.08 -10.76
CA ILE A 101 -13.71 2.55 -9.85
C ILE A 101 -13.18 2.69 -8.42
N ASP A 102 -12.44 1.68 -7.95
CA ASP A 102 -12.00 1.58 -6.56
C ASP A 102 -10.48 1.69 -6.41
N ASN A 103 -9.73 1.92 -7.49
CA ASN A 103 -8.27 1.93 -7.45
C ASN A 103 -7.65 2.92 -8.43
N VAL A 104 -6.47 3.44 -8.09
CA VAL A 104 -5.50 3.96 -9.06
C VAL A 104 -4.37 2.95 -9.18
N TRP A 105 -4.27 2.31 -10.34
CA TRP A 105 -3.28 1.29 -10.65
C TRP A 105 -2.05 1.88 -11.34
N TRP A 106 -0.86 1.56 -10.83
CA TRP A 106 0.41 2.03 -11.39
C TRP A 106 1.41 0.89 -11.59
N PRO A 107 1.15 -0.03 -12.55
CA PRO A 107 1.82 -1.32 -12.61
C PRO A 107 3.32 -1.23 -12.88
N LYS A 108 3.77 -0.29 -13.72
CA LYS A 108 5.20 -0.16 -14.06
C LYS A 108 6.03 0.28 -12.85
N GLU A 109 5.42 1.03 -11.94
CA GLU A 109 6.01 1.47 -10.68
C GLU A 109 5.78 0.47 -9.55
N ARG A 110 5.05 -0.63 -9.80
CA ARG A 110 4.70 -1.66 -8.82
C ARG A 110 3.93 -1.11 -7.63
N MET A 111 2.96 -0.24 -7.93
CA MET A 111 2.16 0.44 -6.93
C MET A 111 0.67 0.48 -7.29
N ALA A 112 -0.17 0.45 -6.26
CA ALA A 112 -1.61 0.62 -6.38
C ALA A 112 -2.12 1.42 -5.19
N PHE A 113 -3.19 2.16 -5.41
CA PHE A 113 -3.82 2.98 -4.39
C PHE A 113 -5.29 2.63 -4.33
N TYR A 114 -5.77 2.16 -3.19
CA TYR A 114 -7.21 1.97 -2.99
C TYR A 114 -7.86 3.35 -2.88
N VAL A 115 -9.00 3.50 -3.55
CA VAL A 115 -9.78 4.73 -3.62
C VAL A 115 -11.12 4.48 -2.96
N TYR A 116 -11.48 5.35 -2.01
CA TYR A 116 -12.79 5.34 -1.38
C TYR A 116 -13.44 6.71 -1.49
N LYS A 117 -14.70 6.75 -1.94
CA LYS A 117 -15.44 8.00 -2.21
C LYS A 117 -14.63 8.98 -3.09
N ASN A 118 -13.96 8.44 -4.12
CA ASN A 118 -13.08 9.18 -5.01
C ASN A 118 -11.88 9.84 -4.32
N THR A 119 -11.31 9.24 -3.27
CA THR A 119 -10.08 9.73 -2.62
C THR A 119 -9.16 8.56 -2.29
N PRO A 120 -7.84 8.64 -2.56
CA PRO A 120 -6.90 7.62 -2.12
C PRO A 120 -6.93 7.41 -0.60
N ARG A 121 -6.93 6.16 -0.16
CA ARG A 121 -6.97 5.77 1.27
C ARG A 121 -5.85 4.84 1.70
N THR A 122 -5.27 4.17 0.72
CA THR A 122 -4.29 3.12 0.96
C THR A 122 -3.22 3.22 -0.09
N VAL A 123 -2.00 2.85 0.29
CA VAL A 123 -0.90 2.68 -0.66
C VAL A 123 -0.41 1.25 -0.58
N CYS A 124 -0.22 0.61 -1.72
CA CYS A 124 0.31 -0.74 -1.83
C CYS A 124 1.52 -0.77 -2.76
N TRP A 125 2.53 -1.53 -2.36
CA TRP A 125 3.76 -1.77 -3.10
C TRP A 125 3.97 -3.27 -3.25
N TRP A 126 4.47 -3.70 -4.39
CA TRP A 126 4.89 -5.09 -4.59
C TRP A 126 6.23 -5.20 -5.29
N GLY A 127 6.85 -6.37 -5.14
CA GLY A 127 8.15 -6.67 -5.70
C GLY A 127 8.01 -7.41 -7.02
N ASN A 128 8.43 -8.67 -7.01
CA ASN A 128 8.37 -9.55 -8.17
C ASN A 128 7.01 -10.23 -8.36
N THR A 129 6.07 -10.05 -7.43
CA THR A 129 4.70 -10.55 -7.54
C THR A 129 4.05 -10.02 -8.81
N THR A 130 3.28 -10.87 -9.48
CA THR A 130 2.62 -10.48 -10.72
C THR A 130 1.46 -9.54 -10.45
N ASP A 131 1.14 -8.67 -11.40
CA ASP A 131 0.05 -7.71 -11.22
C ASP A 131 -1.31 -8.42 -11.03
N ILE A 132 -1.48 -9.62 -11.58
CA ILE A 132 -2.68 -10.47 -11.41
C ILE A 132 -2.80 -10.94 -9.96
N GLU A 133 -1.73 -11.51 -9.39
CA GLU A 133 -1.72 -11.94 -7.98
C GLU A 133 -1.98 -10.76 -7.04
N ILE A 134 -1.43 -9.58 -7.36
CA ILE A 134 -1.71 -8.37 -6.57
C ILE A 134 -3.16 -7.95 -6.69
N GLN A 135 -3.77 -7.97 -7.88
CA GLN A 135 -5.20 -7.69 -8.04
C GLN A 135 -6.07 -8.63 -7.21
N GLU A 136 -5.71 -9.92 -7.16
CA GLU A 136 -6.40 -10.91 -6.33
C GLU A 136 -6.27 -10.57 -4.83
N ILE A 137 -5.06 -10.27 -4.35
CA ILE A 137 -4.83 -9.87 -2.94
C ILE A 137 -5.59 -8.58 -2.60
N PHE A 138 -5.54 -7.58 -3.49
CA PHE A 138 -6.15 -6.27 -3.26
C PHE A 138 -7.68 -6.33 -3.27
N SER A 139 -8.27 -7.09 -4.19
CA SER A 139 -9.72 -7.25 -4.29
C SER A 139 -10.33 -7.92 -3.06
N GLN A 140 -9.63 -8.88 -2.45
CA GLN A 140 -10.09 -9.56 -1.23
C GLN A 140 -10.13 -8.64 0.00
N ARG A 141 -9.42 -7.51 -0.03
CA ARG A 141 -9.25 -6.63 1.14
C ARG A 141 -10.12 -5.39 1.13
N GLN A 142 -10.83 -5.11 0.03
CA GLN A 142 -11.70 -3.94 -0.05
C GLN A 142 -12.82 -3.97 1.02
N GLU A 143 -13.21 -5.16 1.50
CA GLU A 143 -14.23 -5.34 2.54
C GLU A 143 -13.74 -5.01 3.97
N ASP A 144 -12.44 -4.91 4.19
CA ASP A 144 -11.84 -4.72 5.53
C ASP A 144 -11.69 -3.25 5.95
N PHE A 145 -11.92 -2.31 5.02
CA PHE A 145 -11.74 -0.88 5.29
C PHE A 145 -13.05 -0.25 5.79
N PRO A 146 -13.13 0.21 7.05
CA PRO A 146 -14.31 0.92 7.51
C PRO A 146 -14.50 2.25 6.74
N ALA A 147 -15.76 2.55 6.46
CA ALA A 147 -16.27 3.70 5.70
C ALA A 147 -15.99 5.09 6.30
#